data_AF-A0AAU4WQB8-F1
#
_entry.id   AF-A0AAU4WQB8-F1
#
_cell.length_a   1.000
_cell.length_b   1.000
_cell.length_c   1.000
_cell.angle_alpha   90.00
_cell.angle_beta   90.00
_cell.angle_gamma   90.00
#
_symmetry.space_group_name_H-M   'P 1'
#
loop_
_entity.id
_entity.type
_entity.pdbx_description
1 polymer ?
#
loop_
_entity_poly.entity_id
_entity_poly.type
_entity_poly.pdbx_seq_one_letter_code
_entity_poly.pdbx_strand_id
1 'polypeptide(L)'
;MTDPVGAHLEPGEILVTPSTDPGWTPLFLTAGGLVMEMGGANSHGAVVAREYGIPAVVGVRDAVARIRTGDVITVDGSIGVVRTHGKEAAGCTGHGR
;
A
#
# COMPACT_ATOMS: atom_id res chain seq x y z
N MET A 1 6.43 0.96 -3.87
CA MET A 1 6.95 2.22 -4.45
C MET A 1 8.12 2.69 -3.60
N THR A 2 9.21 3.18 -4.18
CA THR A 2 10.39 3.68 -3.42
C THR A 2 10.74 5.13 -3.72
N ASP A 3 10.18 5.72 -4.78
CA ASP A 3 10.39 7.12 -5.18
C ASP A 3 9.01 7.76 -5.41
N PRO A 4 8.67 8.91 -4.79
CA PRO A 4 7.44 9.62 -5.08
C PRO A 4 7.45 10.31 -6.46
N VAL A 5 8.63 10.63 -7.02
CA VAL A 5 8.76 11.29 -8.32
C VAL A 5 8.51 10.28 -9.43
N GLY A 6 7.32 10.36 -10.05
CA GLY A 6 6.87 9.40 -11.06
C GLY A 6 6.01 8.26 -10.51
N ALA A 7 5.68 8.29 -9.21
CA ALA A 7 4.65 7.44 -8.65
C ALA A 7 3.28 7.82 -9.22
N HIS A 8 2.61 6.85 -9.84
CA HIS A 8 1.20 6.96 -10.15
C HIS A 8 0.43 5.99 -9.26
N LEU A 9 -0.60 6.50 -8.60
CA LEU A 9 -1.49 5.74 -7.75
C LEU A 9 -2.91 6.04 -8.22
N GLU A 10 -3.66 5.00 -8.56
CA GLU A 10 -5.05 5.16 -8.97
C GLU A 10 -5.96 5.33 -7.73
N PRO A 11 -7.11 6.01 -7.86
CA PRO A 11 -8.04 6.19 -6.76
C PRO A 11 -8.43 4.85 -6.11
N GLY A 12 -8.21 4.73 -4.80
CA GLY A 12 -8.53 3.52 -4.04
C GLY A 12 -7.40 2.48 -4.00
N GLU A 13 -6.30 2.66 -4.72
CA GLU A 13 -5.13 1.80 -4.57
C GLU A 13 -4.42 2.01 -3.23
N ILE A 14 -3.69 0.98 -2.82
CA ILE A 14 -3.00 0.97 -1.53
C ILE A 14 -1.52 1.28 -1.74
N LEU A 15 -1.07 2.34 -1.09
CA LEU A 15 0.31 2.78 -1.14
C LEU A 15 1.18 1.90 -0.25
N VAL A 16 2.10 1.14 -0.86
CA VAL A 16 3.10 0.31 -0.14
C VAL A 16 4.49 0.88 -0.35
N THR A 17 5.17 1.27 0.73
CA THR A 17 6.49 1.93 0.69
C THR A 17 7.31 1.61 1.95
N PRO A 18 8.66 1.63 1.91
CA PRO A 18 9.45 1.41 3.12
C PRO A 18 9.22 2.51 4.16
N SER A 19 9.17 3.76 3.69
CA SER A 19 9.01 4.97 4.50
C SER A 19 8.43 6.09 3.65
N THR A 20 7.84 7.09 4.30
CA THR A 20 7.28 8.28 3.65
C THR A 20 7.90 9.55 4.20
N ASP A 21 7.99 10.57 3.36
CA ASP A 21 8.36 11.95 3.67
C ASP A 21 7.27 12.93 3.15
N PRO A 22 7.37 14.25 3.39
CA PRO A 22 6.38 15.22 2.91
C PRO A 22 6.17 15.25 1.38
N GLY A 23 7.11 14.74 0.58
CA GLY A 23 6.96 14.62 -0.86
C GLY A 23 5.92 13.59 -1.30
N TRP A 24 5.52 12.68 -0.41
CA TRP A 24 4.49 11.67 -0.68
C TRP A 24 3.07 12.18 -0.47
N THR A 25 2.88 13.29 0.25
CA THR A 25 1.57 13.84 0.63
C THR A 25 0.57 13.95 -0.54
N PRO A 26 0.95 14.34 -1.77
CA PRO A 26 0.01 14.33 -2.90
C PRO A 26 -0.57 12.95 -3.23
N LEU A 27 0.18 11.87 -3.01
CA LEU A 27 -0.29 10.49 -3.26
C LEU A 27 -1.27 10.03 -2.19
N PHE A 28 -1.17 10.54 -0.96
CA PHE A 28 -2.13 10.23 0.12
C PHE A 28 -3.55 10.71 -0.20
N LEU A 29 -3.69 11.76 -1.00
CA LEU A 29 -4.99 12.26 -1.45
C LEU A 29 -5.72 11.26 -2.35
N THR A 30 -4.98 10.43 -3.07
CA THR A 30 -5.52 9.43 -4.01
C THR A 30 -5.58 8.03 -3.40
N ALA A 31 -4.70 7.75 -2.44
CA ALA A 31 -4.57 6.45 -1.81
C ALA A 31 -5.86 6.03 -1.08
N GLY A 32 -6.29 4.78 -1.29
CA GLY A 32 -7.33 4.14 -0.49
C GLY A 32 -6.80 3.53 0.83
N GLY A 33 -5.48 3.46 0.99
CA GLY A 33 -4.83 2.94 2.19
C GLY A 33 -3.31 3.05 2.14
N LEU A 34 -2.66 2.84 3.28
CA LEU A 34 -1.21 2.95 3.45
C LEU A 34 -0.62 1.71 4.16
N VAL A 35 0.48 1.19 3.62
CA VAL A 35 1.32 0.18 4.25
C VAL A 35 2.77 0.66 4.26
N MET A 36 3.37 0.71 5.45
CA MET A 36 4.77 1.08 5.63
C MET A 36 5.58 0.04 6.38
N GLU A 37 6.83 -0.18 5.97
CA GLU A 37 7.76 -1.09 6.64
C GLU A 37 8.39 -0.46 7.88
N MET A 38 8.76 0.82 7.77
CA MET A 38 9.43 1.59 8.80
C MET A 38 8.53 2.69 9.35
N GLY A 39 8.74 3.03 10.62
CA GLY A 39 7.97 4.05 11.33
C GLY A 39 7.05 3.47 12.41
N GLY A 40 6.53 4.36 13.26
CA GLY A 40 5.58 4.03 14.31
C GLY A 40 4.24 4.74 14.09
N ALA A 41 3.31 4.54 15.03
CA ALA A 41 1.97 5.14 14.99
C ALA A 41 1.97 6.69 14.89
N ASN A 42 3.08 7.33 15.28
CA ASN A 42 3.29 8.79 15.24
C ASN A 42 4.24 9.22 14.10
N SER A 43 4.57 8.33 13.17
CA SER A 43 5.39 8.69 12.01
C SER A 43 4.60 9.59 11.05
N HIS A 44 5.30 10.36 10.23
CA HIS A 44 4.71 11.26 9.24
C HIS A 44 3.57 10.58 8.44
N GLY A 45 3.83 9.41 7.84
CA GLY A 45 2.82 8.70 7.07
C GLY A 45 1.61 8.24 7.90
N ALA A 46 1.81 7.83 9.15
CA ALA A 46 0.72 7.42 10.03
C ALA A 46 -0.19 8.59 10.45
N VAL A 47 0.41 9.76 10.72
CA VAL A 47 -0.33 10.97 11.06
C VAL A 47 -1.13 11.46 9.85
N VAL A 48 -0.45 11.60 8.71
CA VAL A 48 -1.05 12.10 7.46
C VAL A 48 -2.19 11.18 6.99
N ALA A 49 -2.02 9.86 7.06
CA ALA A 49 -3.10 8.93 6.72
C ALA A 49 -4.35 9.11 7.60
N ARG A 50 -4.17 9.38 8.90
CA ARG A 50 -5.30 9.65 9.82
C ARG A 50 -6.01 10.95 9.47
N GLU A 51 -5.26 11.99 9.12
CA GLU A 51 -5.83 13.28 8.70
C GLU A 51 -6.67 13.14 7.43
N TYR A 52 -6.24 12.29 6.49
CA TYR A 52 -6.98 11.97 5.27
C TYR A 52 -8.03 10.88 5.44
N GLY A 53 -8.16 10.28 6.63
CA GLY A 53 -9.16 9.27 6.93
C GLY A 53 -8.94 7.92 6.22
N ILE A 54 -7.71 7.62 5.79
CA ILE A 54 -7.37 6.37 5.11
C ILE A 54 -6.78 5.34 6.10
N PRO A 55 -7.09 4.05 5.94
CA PRO A 55 -6.52 3.01 6.79
C PRO A 55 -5.01 2.91 6.58
N ALA A 56 -4.24 2.95 7.67
CA ALA A 56 -2.78 2.85 7.65
C ALA A 56 -2.27 1.76 8.59
N VAL A 57 -1.33 0.96 8.10
CA VAL A 57 -0.57 0.00 8.90
C VAL A 57 0.92 0.27 8.71
N VAL A 58 1.63 0.44 9.81
CA VAL A 58 3.07 0.74 9.84
C VAL A 58 3.82 -0.35 10.59
N GLY A 59 5.12 -0.49 10.33
CA GLY A 59 5.94 -1.54 10.93
C GLY A 59 5.75 -2.92 10.29
N VAL A 60 5.25 -2.97 9.05
CA VAL A 60 5.03 -4.24 8.33
C VAL A 60 6.34 -4.69 7.72
N ARG A 61 7.00 -5.66 8.36
CA ARG A 61 8.29 -6.18 7.88
C ARG A 61 8.17 -6.76 6.47
N ASP A 62 9.11 -6.38 5.61
CA ASP A 62 9.25 -6.84 4.23
C ASP A 62 7.99 -6.61 3.36
N ALA A 63 7.15 -5.62 3.69
CA ALA A 63 5.94 -5.31 2.93
C ALA A 63 6.21 -5.06 1.44
N VAL A 64 7.26 -4.29 1.11
CA VAL A 64 7.60 -3.92 -0.27
C VAL A 64 8.16 -5.13 -1.03
N ALA A 65 8.81 -6.06 -0.33
CA ALA A 65 9.30 -7.30 -0.93
C ALA A 65 8.17 -8.33 -1.17
N ARG A 66 7.16 -8.33 -0.29
CA ARG A 66 6.06 -9.30 -0.31
C ARG A 66 4.85 -8.87 -1.14
N ILE A 67 4.58 -7.57 -1.21
CA ILE A 67 3.42 -7.01 -1.90
C ILE A 67 3.92 -6.29 -3.14
N ARG A 68 3.49 -6.76 -4.30
CA ARG A 68 3.84 -6.18 -5.59
C ARG A 68 2.69 -5.36 -6.15
N THR A 69 3.01 -4.43 -7.03
CA THR A 69 2.00 -3.66 -7.77
C THR A 69 1.00 -4.58 -8.45
N GLY A 70 -0.28 -4.27 -8.29
CA GLY A 70 -1.41 -5.05 -8.77
C GLY A 70 -1.85 -6.19 -7.84
N ASP A 71 -1.15 -6.48 -6.75
CA ASP A 71 -1.63 -7.42 -5.73
C ASP A 71 -2.86 -6.87 -5.02
N VAL A 72 -3.87 -7.73 -4.84
CA VAL A 72 -5.06 -7.37 -4.09
C VAL A 72 -4.78 -7.64 -2.62
N ILE A 73 -4.81 -6.58 -1.81
CA ILE A 73 -4.59 -6.67 -0.38
C ILE A 73 -5.73 -5.99 0.38
N THR A 74 -5.97 -6.43 1.60
CA THR A 74 -6.84 -5.75 2.57
C THR A 74 -5.98 -5.17 3.68
N VAL A 75 -6.18 -3.90 3.97
CA VAL A 75 -5.50 -3.17 5.04
C VAL A 75 -6.53 -2.81 6.10
N ASP A 76 -6.31 -3.28 7.33
CA ASP A 76 -7.10 -2.93 8.50
C ASP A 76 -6.23 -2.09 9.45
N GLY A 77 -6.42 -0.78 9.37
CA GLY A 77 -5.72 0.18 10.23
C GLY A 77 -6.19 0.18 11.69
N SER A 78 -7.33 -0.45 12.01
CA SER A 78 -7.84 -0.49 13.39
C SER A 78 -7.11 -1.51 14.25
N ILE A 79 -6.78 -2.66 13.65
CA ILE A 79 -6.06 -3.76 14.32
C ILE A 79 -4.62 -3.94 13.83
N GLY A 80 -4.18 -3.16 12.84
CA GLY A 80 -2.81 -3.19 12.33
C GLY A 80 -2.51 -4.41 11.46
N VAL A 81 -3.47 -4.88 10.67
CA VAL A 81 -3.35 -6.13 9.90
C VAL A 81 -3.38 -5.86 8.40
N VAL A 82 -2.46 -6.49 7.66
CA VAL A 82 -2.47 -6.53 6.19
C VAL A 82 -2.66 -7.98 5.74
N ARG A 83 -3.67 -8.22 4.90
CA ARG A 83 -3.95 -9.53 4.31
C ARG A 83 -3.75 -9.47 2.81
N THR A 84 -2.95 -10.38 2.27
CA THR A 84 -2.79 -10.55 0.82
C THR A 84 -3.80 -11.57 0.31
N HIS A 85 -4.57 -11.21 -0.71
CA HIS A 85 -5.40 -12.17 -1.43
C HIS A 85 -4.56 -12.78 -2.53
N GLY A 86 -4.41 -14.11 -2.52
CA GLY A 86 -3.63 -14.82 -3.53
C GLY A 86 -4.17 -14.49 -4.92
N LYS A 87 -3.28 -14.26 -5.89
CA LYS A 87 -3.66 -14.16 -7.30
C LYS A 87 -4.35 -15.46 -7.68
N GLU A 88 -5.65 -15.43 -7.91
CA GLU A 88 -6.30 -16.51 -8.64
C GLU A 88 -5.57 -16.57 -9.99
N ALA A 89 -4.94 -17.71 -10.27
CA ALA A 89 -4.17 -17.91 -11.49
C ALA A 89 -5.13 -17.64 -12.66
N ALA A 90 -4.99 -16.47 -13.31
CA ALA A 90 -5.70 -16.15 -14.53
C ALA A 90 -5.44 -17.32 -15.50
N GLY A 91 -6.51 -18.08 -15.73
CA GLY A 91 -6.44 -19.40 -16.31
C GLY A 91 -5.70 -19.41 -17.64
N CYS A 92 -4.85 -20.41 -17.82
CA CYS A 92 -4.44 -20.87 -19.12
C CYS A 92 -5.69 -21.29 -19.92
N THR A 93 -6.30 -20.38 -20.67
CA THR A 93 -7.26 -20.79 -21.72
C THR A 93 -6.44 -21.04 -22.98
N GLY A 94 -6.28 -22.33 -23.28
CA GLY A 94 -5.47 -22.84 -24.35
C GLY A 94 -5.85 -22.32 -25.74
N HIS A 95 -4.83 -22.17 -26.58
CA HIS A 95 -4.99 -22.28 -28.01
C HIS A 95 -4.63 -23.73 -28.39
N GLY A 96 -5.66 -24.57 -28.46
CA GLY A 96 -5.59 -25.86 -29.13
C GLY A 96 -5.47 -25.64 -30.64
N ARG A 97 -4.52 -26.38 -31.21
CA ARG A 97 -4.25 -26.70 -32.62
C ARG A 97 -5.22 -26.22 -33.69
#